data_AF-A0A9P9KSV5-F1
#
_entry.id   AF-A0A9P9KSV5-F1
#
_cell.length_a   1.000
_cell.length_b   1.000
_cell.length_c   1.000
_cell.angle_alpha   90.00
_cell.angle_beta   90.00
_cell.angle_gamma   90.00
#
_symmetry.space_group_name_H-M   'P 1'
#
loop_
_entity.id
_entity.type
_entity.pdbx_description
1 polymer ?
#
loop_
_entity_poly.entity_id
_entity_poly.type
_entity_poly.pdbx_seq_one_letter_code
_entity_poly.pdbx_strand_id
1 'polypeptide(L)'
;MYQYKAVNHRAFLYAPETGTYKVTIPNSDEITLIWFGDKALSTWTRDNADLEQDYPGGTSKSFTIDLVAGTYTPFRLLWANAQGELNFIAEVKAPGGNVIVNGDGSDNKYFVRFACDESTPSFPAFSEGG
;
A
#
# COMPACT_ATOMS: atom_id res chain seq x y z
N MET A 1 11.59 22.94 -15.03
CA MET A 1 12.38 21.86 -14.39
C MET A 1 11.45 20.67 -14.26
N TYR A 2 11.68 19.58 -14.99
CA TYR A 2 10.85 18.37 -14.88
C TYR A 2 11.10 17.72 -13.52
N GLN A 3 10.06 17.54 -12.72
CA GLN A 3 10.16 16.94 -11.38
C GLN A 3 9.72 15.48 -11.46
N TYR A 4 10.63 14.61 -11.90
CA TYR A 4 10.42 13.17 -11.81
C TYR A 4 10.59 12.72 -10.36
N LYS A 5 9.60 12.00 -9.84
CA LYS A 5 9.60 11.48 -8.47
C LYS A 5 9.18 10.01 -8.49
N ALA A 6 9.83 9.23 -7.64
CA ALA A 6 9.40 7.87 -7.33
C ALA A 6 9.42 7.69 -5.82
N VAL A 7 8.40 7.02 -5.31
CA VAL A 7 8.26 6.64 -3.90
C VAL A 7 8.11 5.13 -3.85
N ASN A 8 8.95 4.49 -3.04
CA ASN A 8 8.73 3.11 -2.59
C ASN A 8 8.42 3.16 -1.09
N HIS A 9 7.15 3.01 -0.76
CA HIS A 9 6.68 2.96 0.61
C HIS A 9 6.49 1.51 1.05
N ARG A 10 6.96 1.19 2.25
CA ARG A 10 6.91 -0.16 2.84
C ARG A 10 6.39 -0.04 4.25
N ALA A 11 5.41 -0.86 4.58
CA ALA A 11 4.79 -0.91 5.89
C ALA A 11 4.23 -2.30 6.15
N PHE A 12 3.68 -2.49 7.34
CA PHE A 12 2.77 -3.58 7.65
C PHE A 12 1.40 -2.99 7.93
N LEU A 13 0.36 -3.57 7.32
CA LEU A 13 -1.03 -3.31 7.68
C LEU A 13 -1.41 -4.19 8.86
N TYR A 14 -1.60 -3.56 10.02
CA TYR A 14 -2.12 -4.20 11.22
C TYR A 14 -3.64 -4.37 11.13
N ALA A 15 -4.11 -5.60 11.31
CA ALA A 15 -5.53 -5.94 11.32
C ALA A 15 -6.08 -5.98 12.76
N PRO A 16 -6.87 -4.98 13.22
CA PRO A 16 -7.49 -5.03 14.55
C PRO A 16 -8.59 -6.08 14.68
N GLU A 17 -9.19 -6.51 13.57
CA GLU A 17 -10.29 -7.46 13.53
C GLU A 17 -10.16 -8.42 12.33
N THR A 18 -10.77 -9.59 12.42
CA THR A 18 -10.75 -10.58 11.33
C THR A 18 -11.83 -10.22 10.31
N GLY A 19 -11.47 -10.23 9.02
CA GLY A 19 -12.43 -10.09 7.93
C GLY A 19 -11.84 -9.46 6.69
N THR A 20 -12.72 -9.05 5.78
CA THR A 20 -12.33 -8.45 4.50
C THR A 20 -12.07 -6.95 4.64
N TYR A 21 -10.83 -6.56 4.36
CA TYR A 21 -10.40 -5.17 4.25
C TYR A 21 -10.47 -4.73 2.80
N LYS A 22 -10.83 -3.47 2.56
CA LYS A 22 -10.84 -2.86 1.23
C LYS A 22 -9.80 -1.75 1.16
N VAL A 23 -8.83 -1.90 0.27
CA VAL A 23 -7.82 -0.88 -0.03
C VAL A 23 -8.20 -0.18 -1.32
N THR A 24 -8.15 1.15 -1.33
CA THR A 24 -8.57 1.97 -2.48
C THR A 24 -7.51 3.00 -2.83
N ILE A 25 -7.13 3.06 -4.10
CA ILE A 25 -6.38 4.16 -4.69
C ILE A 25 -7.42 5.10 -5.32
N PRO A 26 -7.60 6.34 -4.83
CA PRO A 26 -8.60 7.24 -5.38
C PRO A 26 -8.20 7.76 -6.76
N ASN A 27 -6.93 8.14 -6.91
CA ASN A 27 -6.34 8.61 -8.15
C ASN A 27 -4.86 8.17 -8.23
N SER A 28 -4.33 8.06 -9.44
CA SER A 28 -2.89 8.02 -9.69
C SER A 28 -2.55 8.84 -10.92
N ASP A 29 -1.47 9.61 -10.79
CA ASP A 29 -0.84 10.36 -11.87
C ASP A 29 0.69 10.30 -11.63
N GLU A 30 1.49 9.54 -12.40
CA GLU A 30 1.11 8.65 -13.52
C GLU A 30 0.90 7.18 -13.17
N ILE A 31 1.53 6.61 -12.14
CA ILE A 31 1.32 5.20 -11.79
C ILE A 31 1.45 4.92 -10.29
N THR A 32 0.52 4.11 -9.77
CA THR A 32 0.58 3.52 -8.42
C THR A 32 0.40 2.01 -8.53
N LEU A 33 1.32 1.27 -7.92
CA LEU A 33 1.31 -0.18 -7.78
C LEU A 33 1.32 -0.54 -6.31
N ILE A 34 0.50 -1.52 -5.92
CA ILE A 34 0.43 -2.02 -4.55
C ILE A 34 0.55 -3.55 -4.55
N TRP A 35 1.30 -4.06 -3.57
CA TRP A 35 1.41 -5.47 -3.25
C TRP A 35 1.14 -5.71 -1.76
N PHE A 36 0.60 -6.89 -1.46
CA PHE A 36 0.41 -7.39 -0.10
C PHE A 36 1.14 -8.71 0.11
N GLY A 37 1.41 -9.06 1.38
CA GLY A 37 1.96 -10.36 1.76
C GLY A 37 3.36 -10.60 1.18
N ASP A 38 3.65 -11.84 0.79
CA ASP A 38 4.97 -12.22 0.30
C ASP A 38 5.41 -11.45 -0.95
N LYS A 39 4.46 -11.06 -1.81
CA LYS A 39 4.72 -10.20 -2.98
C LYS A 39 5.30 -8.84 -2.56
N ALA A 40 4.81 -8.27 -1.46
CA ALA A 40 5.30 -6.99 -0.95
C ALA A 40 6.71 -7.11 -0.36
N LEU A 41 7.08 -8.28 0.15
CA LEU A 41 8.43 -8.54 0.66
C LEU A 41 9.40 -8.78 -0.49
N SER A 42 9.00 -9.63 -1.45
CA SER A 42 9.84 -10.15 -2.52
C SER A 42 9.01 -10.43 -3.78
N THR A 43 9.64 -10.48 -4.95
CA THR A 43 9.00 -10.76 -6.26
C THR A 43 8.04 -9.67 -6.75
N TRP A 44 8.06 -8.47 -6.17
CA TRP A 44 7.18 -7.38 -6.60
C TRP A 44 7.52 -6.95 -8.04
N THR A 45 6.64 -7.27 -8.97
CA THR A 45 6.72 -6.84 -10.37
C THR A 45 5.42 -6.14 -10.74
N ARG A 46 5.43 -5.35 -11.81
CA ARG A 46 4.18 -4.72 -12.30
C ARG A 46 3.11 -5.78 -12.59
N ASP A 47 3.50 -6.87 -13.26
CA ASP A 47 2.59 -7.95 -13.67
C ASP A 47 1.89 -8.66 -12.52
N ASN A 48 2.46 -8.63 -11.29
CA ASN A 48 1.88 -9.30 -10.13
C ASN A 48 1.34 -8.34 -9.06
N ALA A 49 1.25 -7.04 -9.35
CA ALA A 49 0.61 -6.06 -8.48
C ALA A 49 -0.83 -6.48 -8.15
N ASP A 50 -1.19 -6.39 -6.87
CA ASP A 50 -2.55 -6.65 -6.40
C ASP A 50 -3.49 -5.49 -6.74
N LEU A 51 -2.93 -4.28 -6.87
CA LEU A 51 -3.63 -3.11 -7.35
C LEU A 51 -2.70 -2.27 -8.22
N GLU A 52 -3.15 -1.99 -9.44
CA GLU A 52 -2.52 -1.06 -10.37
C GLU A 52 -3.52 0.03 -10.76
N GLN A 53 -3.04 1.27 -10.74
CA GLN A 53 -3.75 2.41 -11.30
C GLN A 53 -2.76 3.32 -12.02
N ASP A 54 -3.05 3.59 -13.28
CA ASP A 54 -2.25 4.40 -14.20
C ASP A 54 -3.03 5.62 -14.74
N TYR A 55 -2.29 6.57 -15.31
CA TYR A 55 -2.84 7.74 -16.00
C TYR A 55 -3.57 7.36 -17.30
N PRO A 56 -4.71 8.00 -17.65
CA PRO A 56 -5.43 9.03 -16.91
C PRO A 56 -6.29 8.39 -15.82
N GLY A 57 -5.83 8.47 -14.57
CA GLY A 57 -6.53 7.96 -13.40
C GLY A 57 -7.84 8.72 -13.24
N GLY A 58 -8.93 8.15 -13.75
CA GLY A 58 -10.26 8.78 -13.73
C GLY A 58 -11.24 8.09 -12.80
N THR A 59 -10.89 6.91 -12.27
CA THR A 59 -11.78 6.12 -11.41
C THR A 59 -10.95 5.40 -10.37
N SER A 60 -11.39 5.51 -9.12
CA SER A 60 -10.75 4.82 -8.00
C SER A 60 -10.67 3.33 -8.25
N LYS A 61 -9.49 2.73 -8.05
CA LYS A 61 -9.29 1.29 -8.08
C LYS A 61 -9.29 0.75 -6.64
N SER A 62 -9.85 -0.44 -6.45
CA SER A 62 -9.86 -1.09 -5.14
C SER A 62 -9.44 -2.54 -5.21
N PHE A 63 -8.84 -3.01 -4.13
CA PHE A 63 -8.48 -4.39 -3.86
C PHE A 63 -9.05 -4.81 -2.51
N THR A 64 -9.50 -6.05 -2.38
CA THR A 64 -9.96 -6.61 -1.11
C THR A 64 -9.03 -7.72 -0.65
N ILE A 65 -8.75 -7.75 0.65
CA ILE A 65 -7.89 -8.76 1.28
C ILE A 65 -8.52 -9.24 2.58
N ASP A 66 -8.54 -10.55 2.79
CA ASP A 66 -9.00 -11.15 4.03
C ASP A 66 -7.85 -11.23 5.03
N LEU A 67 -8.02 -10.59 6.19
CA LEU A 67 -7.00 -10.51 7.23
C LEU A 67 -7.51 -11.15 8.52
N VAL A 68 -6.57 -11.61 9.34
CA VAL A 68 -6.83 -12.17 10.67
C VAL A 68 -6.45 -11.13 11.73
N ALA A 69 -7.31 -10.95 12.73
CA ALA A 69 -7.05 -10.04 13.85
C ALA A 69 -5.68 -10.31 14.49
N GLY A 70 -4.95 -9.25 14.82
CA GLY A 70 -3.64 -9.32 15.46
C GLY A 70 -2.47 -9.56 14.49
N THR A 71 -2.73 -9.72 13.18
CA THR A 71 -1.66 -9.94 12.19
C THR A 71 -1.15 -8.63 11.59
N TYR A 72 0.09 -8.69 11.11
CA TYR A 72 0.80 -7.60 10.44
C TYR A 72 1.09 -8.03 9.00
N THR A 73 0.26 -7.58 8.06
CA THR A 73 0.39 -7.99 6.66
C THR A 73 1.38 -7.08 5.93
N PRO A 74 2.46 -7.61 5.32
CA PRO A 74 3.37 -6.80 4.53
C PRO A 74 2.63 -6.00 3.46
N PHE A 75 2.98 -4.73 3.33
CA PHE A 75 2.43 -3.79 2.36
C PHE A 75 3.56 -3.07 1.65
N ARG A 76 3.50 -3.03 0.32
CA ARG A 76 4.40 -2.23 -0.51
C ARG A 76 3.59 -1.38 -1.46
N LEU A 77 3.96 -0.12 -1.58
CA LEU A 77 3.45 0.79 -2.57
C LEU A 77 4.61 1.38 -3.37
N LEU A 78 4.52 1.29 -4.68
CA LEU A 78 5.36 2.04 -5.61
C LEU A 78 4.51 3.10 -6.28
N TRP A 79 4.92 4.35 -6.19
CA TRP A 79 4.33 5.44 -6.96
C TRP A 79 5.43 6.11 -7.78
N ALA A 80 5.14 6.42 -9.04
CA ALA A 80 6.04 7.18 -9.88
C ALA A 80 5.25 8.25 -10.64
N ASN A 81 5.83 9.45 -10.69
CA ASN A 81 5.26 10.59 -11.39
C ASN A 81 6.33 11.37 -12.16
N ALA A 82 6.02 11.78 -13.39
CA ALA A 82 6.80 12.65 -14.24
C ALA A 82 6.47 14.14 -14.03
N GLN A 83 5.23 14.49 -13.67
CA GLN A 83 4.72 15.86 -13.51
C GLN A 83 3.54 15.97 -12.52
N GLY A 84 3.55 16.98 -11.64
CA GLY A 84 2.38 17.34 -10.82
C GLY A 84 2.50 17.00 -9.32
N GLU A 85 1.36 17.00 -8.65
CA GLU A 85 1.26 16.81 -7.20
C GLU A 85 1.29 15.34 -6.81
N LEU A 86 1.76 15.11 -5.58
CA LEU A 86 1.92 13.79 -5.01
C LEU A 86 0.61 13.37 -4.32
N ASN A 87 0.03 12.24 -4.73
CA ASN A 87 -1.16 11.66 -4.10
C ASN A 87 -1.07 10.13 -4.15
N PHE A 88 -0.51 9.51 -3.10
CA PHE A 88 -0.19 8.07 -3.14
C PHE A 88 -0.70 7.25 -1.95
N ILE A 89 -1.42 7.81 -0.99
CA ILE A 89 -1.74 7.04 0.22
C ILE A 89 -3.11 6.39 0.05
N ALA A 90 -3.12 5.06 0.07
CA ALA A 90 -4.32 4.28 -0.12
C ALA A 90 -5.28 4.46 1.07
N GLU A 91 -6.56 4.61 0.77
CA GLU A 91 -7.61 4.48 1.78
C GLU A 91 -7.75 3.00 2.15
N VAL A 92 -7.85 2.70 3.44
CA VAL A 92 -8.14 1.35 3.94
C VAL A 92 -9.42 1.38 4.75
N LYS A 93 -10.38 0.55 4.34
CA LYS A 93 -11.60 0.26 5.10
C LYS A 93 -11.50 -1.12 5.74
N ALA A 94 -11.80 -1.17 7.03
CA ALA A 94 -11.92 -2.40 7.81
C ALA A 94 -13.26 -3.11 7.53
N PRO A 95 -13.44 -4.36 8.00
CA PRO A 95 -14.73 -5.02 8.01
C PRO A 95 -15.85 -4.10 8.54
N GLY A 96 -17.03 -4.14 7.91
CA GLY A 96 -18.13 -3.24 8.24
C GLY A 96 -18.01 -1.82 7.66
N GLY A 97 -16.91 -1.49 6.97
CA GLY A 97 -16.79 -0.27 6.14
C GLY A 97 -16.16 0.94 6.84
N ASN A 98 -15.68 0.77 8.08
CA ASN A 98 -14.99 1.83 8.81
C ASN A 98 -13.66 2.20 8.14
N VAL A 99 -13.45 3.49 7.86
CA VAL A 99 -12.16 3.99 7.35
C VAL A 99 -11.15 3.99 8.49
N ILE A 100 -10.08 3.21 8.34
CA ILE A 100 -8.99 3.12 9.31
C ILE A 100 -7.71 3.85 8.84
N VAL A 101 -7.56 4.00 7.53
CA VAL A 101 -6.56 4.87 6.89
C VAL A 101 -7.29 5.68 5.83
N ASN A 102 -7.23 7.01 5.92
CA ASN A 102 -8.02 7.93 5.10
C ASN A 102 -7.27 8.47 3.87
N GLY A 103 -6.01 8.09 3.67
CA GLY A 103 -5.22 8.48 2.51
C GLY A 103 -4.65 9.91 2.54
N ASP A 104 -4.71 10.62 3.66
CA ASP A 104 -4.22 12.02 3.76
C ASP A 104 -2.73 12.14 4.15
N GLY A 105 -2.09 11.03 4.52
CA GLY A 105 -0.69 10.98 4.95
C GLY A 105 -0.41 11.37 6.38
N SER A 106 -1.45 11.54 7.19
CA SER A 106 -1.32 11.64 8.63
C SER A 106 -0.87 10.31 9.24
N ASP A 107 -0.21 10.43 10.40
CA ASP A 107 0.17 9.28 11.21
C ASP A 107 -1.08 8.49 11.59
N ASN A 108 -0.98 7.17 11.49
CA ASN A 108 -2.04 6.25 11.88
C ASN A 108 -1.44 5.02 12.55
N LYS A 109 -2.26 4.30 13.31
CA LYS A 109 -1.83 3.11 14.08
C LYS A 109 -1.90 1.79 13.30
N TYR A 110 -2.26 1.83 12.01
CA TYR A 110 -2.56 0.65 11.22
C TYR A 110 -1.48 0.34 10.19
N PHE A 111 -0.88 1.35 9.57
CA PHE A 111 0.36 1.19 8.83
C PHE A 111 1.54 1.43 9.77
N VAL A 112 2.22 0.35 10.14
CA VAL A 112 3.37 0.38 11.06
C VAL A 112 4.63 -0.08 10.37
N ARG A 113 5.80 0.33 10.89
CA ARG A 113 7.10 -0.08 10.33
C ARG A 113 7.48 -1.52 10.67
N PHE A 114 7.12 -1.96 11.87
CA PHE A 114 7.34 -3.30 12.41
C PHE A 114 6.44 -3.50 13.63
N ALA A 115 6.24 -4.74 14.05
CA ALA A 115 5.57 -5.06 15.31
C ALA A 115 6.53 -4.87 16.50
N CYS A 116 6.03 -4.37 17.63
CA CYS A 116 6.85 -4.14 18.82
C CYS A 116 7.41 -5.43 19.43
N ASP A 117 6.81 -6.58 19.13
CA ASP A 117 7.25 -7.92 19.56
C ASP A 117 8.19 -8.60 18.56
N GLU A 118 8.65 -7.87 17.54
CA GLU A 118 9.56 -8.33 16.47
C GLU A 118 9.00 -9.51 15.64
N SER A 119 7.68 -9.75 15.67
CA SER A 119 7.04 -10.81 14.87
C SER A 119 7.03 -10.56 13.36
N THR A 120 7.24 -9.31 12.93
CA THR A 120 7.28 -8.93 11.51
C THR A 120 8.62 -9.24 10.87
N PRO A 121 8.66 -9.79 9.64
CA PRO A 121 9.90 -9.94 8.89
C PRO A 121 10.54 -8.58 8.54
N SER A 122 11.80 -8.60 8.13
CA SER A 122 12.45 -7.40 7.58
C SER A 122 12.21 -7.29 6.08
N PHE A 123 11.94 -6.08 5.59
CA PHE A 123 11.98 -5.82 4.16
C PHE A 123 13.43 -5.85 3.65
N PRO A 124 13.70 -6.46 2.48
CA PRO A 124 15.02 -6.44 1.87
C PRO A 124 15.44 -5.02 1.48
N ALA A 125 16.72 -4.83 1.13
CA ALA A 125 17.19 -3.58 0.57
C ALA A 125 16.40 -3.24 -0.72
N PHE A 126 16.27 -1.95 -1.04
CA PHE A 126 15.46 -1.54 -2.20
C PHE A 126 15.97 -2.12 -3.53
N SER A 127 17.29 -2.34 -3.66
CA SER A 127 17.91 -2.99 -4.82
C SER A 127 17.77 -4.51 -4.87
N GLU A 128 17.08 -5.11 -3.89
CA GLU A 128 16.94 -6.56 -3.74
C GLU A 128 15.46 -6.97 -3.68
N GLY A 129 15.16 -8.15 -4.21
CA GLY A 129 13.84 -8.77 -4.10
C GLY A 129 12.75 -8.24 -5.04
N GLY A 130 13.09 -7.47 -6.08
CA GLY A 130 12.23 -7.17 -7.23
C GLY A 130 12.41 -8.19 -8.34
#